data_AF-A0A496VK95-F1
#
_entry.id   AF-A0A496VK95-F1
#
_cell.length_a   1.000
_cell.length_b   1.000
_cell.length_c   1.000
_cell.angle_alpha   90.00
_cell.angle_beta   90.00
_cell.angle_gamma   90.00
#
_symmetry.space_group_name_H-M   'P 1'
#
loop_
_entity.id
_entity.type
_entity.pdbx_description
1 polymer ?
#
loop_
_entity_poly.entity_id
_entity_poly.type
_entity_poly.pdbx_seq_one_letter_code
_entity_poly.pdbx_strand_id
1 'polypeptide(L)' 'VIALANECQADFIILDDWKARQTAEELELPVIGTIAILQKAVEKGIIENLPTVLENLRNAGFRFLL' A
#
# COMPACT_ATOMS: atom_id res chain seq x y z
N VAL A 1 1.21 -3.87 -14.57
CA VAL A 1 1.68 -3.12 -13.38
C VAL A 1 3.13 -3.45 -13.07
N ILE A 2 3.47 -4.74 -12.82
CA ILE A 2 4.84 -5.18 -12.47
C ILE A 2 5.91 -4.74 -13.50
N ALA A 3 5.73 -5.07 -14.78
CA ALA A 3 6.70 -4.70 -15.82
C ALA A 3 6.94 -3.18 -15.88
N LEU A 4 5.86 -2.38 -15.86
CA LEU A 4 5.94 -0.92 -15.86
C LEU A 4 6.63 -0.36 -14.61
N ALA A 5 6.32 -0.92 -13.43
CA ALA A 5 6.96 -0.49 -12.18
C ALA A 5 8.47 -0.74 -12.21
N ASN A 6 8.90 -1.86 -12.80
CA ASN A 6 10.32 -2.16 -13.00
C ASN A 6 10.98 -1.22 -14.01
N GLU A 7 10.35 -1.02 -15.18
CA GLU A 7 10.87 -0.13 -16.24
C GLU A 7 11.01 1.32 -15.79
N CYS A 8 10.04 1.82 -15.01
CA CYS A 8 10.04 3.19 -14.51
C CYS A 8 10.80 3.35 -13.18
N GLN A 9 11.37 2.27 -12.62
CA GLN A 9 11.99 2.28 -11.29
C GLN A 9 11.07 2.91 -10.23
N ALA A 10 9.82 2.47 -10.21
CA ALA A 10 8.80 3.06 -9.35
C ALA A 10 9.19 2.96 -7.87
N ASP A 11 8.99 4.04 -7.12
CA ASP A 11 9.25 4.06 -5.67
C ASP A 11 8.42 3.04 -4.91
N PHE A 12 7.20 2.77 -5.39
CA PHE A 12 6.28 1.79 -4.81
C PHE A 12 5.37 1.13 -5.87
N ILE A 13 4.93 -0.10 -5.59
CA ILE A 13 3.91 -0.80 -6.37
C ILE A 13 2.77 -1.31 -5.45
N ILE A 14 1.52 -1.17 -5.91
CA ILE A 14 0.32 -1.68 -5.23
C ILE A 14 -0.28 -2.78 -6.11
N LEU A 15 -0.64 -3.91 -5.51
CA LEU A 15 -1.19 -5.08 -6.19
C LEU A 15 -2.32 -5.69 -5.37
N ASP A 16 -3.43 -6.03 -6.02
CA ASP A 16 -4.63 -6.58 -5.37
C ASP A 16 -4.59 -8.12 -5.24
N ASP A 17 -3.73 -8.79 -6.01
CA ASP A 17 -3.63 -10.25 -6.04
C ASP A 17 -2.40 -10.76 -5.26
N TRP A 18 -2.59 -11.82 -4.46
CA TRP A 18 -1.53 -12.42 -3.65
C TRP A 18 -0.39 -12.97 -4.51
N LYS A 19 -0.68 -13.67 -5.61
CA LYS A 19 0.37 -14.21 -6.49
C LYS A 19 1.13 -13.08 -7.18
N ALA A 20 0.42 -12.05 -7.64
CA ALA A 20 1.07 -10.88 -8.21
C ALA A 20 2.01 -10.22 -7.18
N ARG A 21 1.59 -10.15 -5.92
CA ARG A 21 2.40 -9.63 -4.82
C ARG A 21 3.65 -10.46 -4.60
N GLN A 22 3.54 -11.79 -4.56
CA GLN A 22 4.69 -12.68 -4.46
C GLN A 22 5.67 -12.49 -5.62
N THR A 23 5.16 -12.42 -6.86
CA THR A 23 6.01 -12.16 -8.03
C THR A 23 6.74 -10.82 -7.94
N ALA A 24 6.09 -9.77 -7.45
CA ALA A 24 6.73 -8.47 -7.27
C ALA A 24 7.79 -8.49 -6.17
N GLU A 25 7.53 -9.20 -5.07
CA GLU A 25 8.49 -9.40 -3.98
C GLU A 25 9.72 -10.22 -4.44
N GLU A 26 9.52 -11.26 -5.25
CA GLU A 26 10.59 -12.06 -5.88
C GLU A 26 11.46 -11.23 -6.84
N LEU A 27 10.87 -10.22 -7.48
CA LEU A 27 11.55 -9.26 -8.36
C LEU A 27 12.14 -8.07 -7.59
N GLU A 28 12.16 -8.12 -6.25
CA GLU A 28 12.65 -7.06 -5.37
C GLU A 28 11.98 -5.69 -5.56
N LEU A 29 10.76 -5.68 -6.13
CA LEU A 29 10.01 -4.45 -6.30
C LEU A 29 9.44 -3.96 -4.96
N PRO A 30 9.41 -2.64 -4.71
CA PRO A 30 8.96 -2.07 -3.44
C PRO A 30 7.43 -2.14 -3.28
N VAL A 31 6.92 -3.31 -2.90
CA VAL A 31 5.49 -3.52 -2.67
C VAL A 31 5.01 -2.72 -1.46
N ILE A 32 3.97 -1.91 -1.64
CA ILE A 32 3.29 -1.17 -0.58
C ILE A 32 1.80 -1.54 -0.50
N GLY A 33 1.26 -1.55 0.71
CA GLY A 33 -0.19 -1.73 0.94
C GLY A 33 -0.87 -0.41 1.33
N THR A 34 -2.20 -0.38 1.24
CA THR A 34 -3.04 0.79 1.58
C THR A 34 -2.73 1.38 2.95
N ILE A 35 -2.51 0.54 3.96
CA ILE A 35 -2.20 0.97 5.33
C ILE A 35 -0.89 1.78 5.40
N ALA A 36 0.16 1.29 4.72
CA ALA A 36 1.45 1.97 4.68
C ALA A 36 1.36 3.30 3.89
N ILE A 37 0.48 3.38 2.89
CA ILE A 37 0.20 4.65 2.18
C ILE A 37 -0.45 5.66 3.12
N LEU A 38 -1.43 5.23 3.92
CA LEU A 38 -2.09 6.10 4.91
C LEU A 38 -1.10 6.59 5.97
N GLN A 39 -0.19 5.73 6.44
CA GLN A 39 0.87 6.12 7.35
C GLN A 39 1.78 7.20 6.73
N LYS A 40 2.21 7.01 5.48
CA LYS A 40 3.00 8.01 4.75
C LYS A 40 2.24 9.33 4.54
N ALA A 41 0.93 9.27 4.36
CA ALA A 41 0.11 10.48 4.26
C ALA A 41 0.09 11.27 5.58
N VAL A 42 0.14 10.59 6.73
CA VAL A 42 0.31 11.25 8.03
C VAL A 42 1.71 11.85 8.18
N GLU A 43 2.76 11.11 7.81
CA GLU A 43 4.14 11.64 7.82
C GLU A 43 4.29 12.90 6.95
N LYS A 44 3.51 13.00 5.87
CA LYS A 44 3.47 14.16 4.97
C LYS A 44 2.50 15.27 5.39
N GLY A 45 1.78 15.11 6.51
CA GLY A 45 0.79 16.09 6.97
C GLY A 45 -0.45 16.21 6.08
N ILE A 46 -0.71 15.23 5.20
CA ILE A 46 -1.91 15.19 4.34
C ILE A 46 -3.13 14.72 5.15
N ILE A 47 -2.88 13.85 6.13
CA ILE A 47 -3.88 13.30 7.06
C ILE A 47 -3.36 13.55 8.48
N GLU A 48 -4.23 13.94 9.39
CA GLU A 48 -3.82 14.30 10.76
C GLU A 48 -3.85 13.12 11.74
N ASN A 49 -4.78 12.18 11.56
CA ASN A 49 -5.06 11.14 12.56
C ASN A 49 -5.21 9.75 11.92
N LEU A 50 -4.11 8.99 11.90
CA LEU A 50 -4.09 7.62 11.36
C LEU A 50 -5.12 6.70 12.03
N PRO A 51 -5.24 6.62 13.37
CA PRO A 51 -6.23 5.76 14.02
C PRO A 51 -7.67 6.00 13.55
N THR A 52 -8.08 7.26 13.41
CA THR A 52 -9.44 7.62 12.96
C THR A 52 -9.68 7.17 11.52
N VAL A 53 -8.69 7.35 10.63
CA VAL A 53 -8.82 6.90 9.24
C VAL A 53 -8.89 5.38 9.15
N LEU A 54 -8.08 4.66 9.93
CA LEU A 54 -8.11 3.20 9.96
C LEU A 54 -9.44 2.66 10.48
N GLU A 55 -10.02 3.29 11.49
CA GLU A 55 -11.33 2.93 12.02
C GLU A 55 -12.44 3.18 10.99
N ASN A 56 -12.40 4.31 10.29
CA ASN A 56 -13.33 4.58 9.18
C ASN A 56 -13.20 3.55 8.05
N LEU A 57 -11.97 3.12 7.74
CA LEU A 57 -11.70 2.09 6.73
C LEU A 57 -12.31 0.74 7.14
N ARG A 58 -12.16 0.37 8.41
CA ARG A 58 -12.73 -0.86 8.98
C ARG A 58 -14.26 -0.82 8.96
N ASN A 59 -14.86 0.31 9.33
CA ASN A 59 -16.31 0.51 9.30
C ASN A 59 -16.89 0.52 7.88
N ALA A 60 -16.09 0.90 6.89
CA ALA A 60 -16.42 0.75 5.47
C ALA A 60 -16.26 -0.69 4.94
N GLY A 61 -15.86 -1.64 5.78
CA GLY A 61 -15.70 -3.06 5.43
C GLY A 61 -14.32 -3.45 4.90
N PHE A 62 -13.33 -2.55 4.95
CA PHE A 62 -11.97 -2.88 4.54
C PHE A 62 -11.32 -3.83 5.56
N ARG A 63 -10.74 -4.93 5.06
CA ARG A 63 -10.13 -5.97 5.90
C ARG A 63 -8.62 -5.87 5.86
N PHE A 64 -8.03 -5.75 7.03
CA PHE A 64 -6.59 -5.69 7.22
C PHE A 64 -6.24 -6.25 8.59
N LEU A 65 -5.02 -6.76 8.70
CA LEU A 65 -4.46 -7.29 9.94
C LEU A 65 -3.78 -6.12 10.67
N LEU A 66 -4.53 -5.46 11.56
CA LEU A 66 -4.05 -4.48 12.54
C LEU A 66 -4.91 -4.62 13.81
#